data_AF-A0A430V2G1-F1
#
_entry.id   AF-A0A430V2G1-F1
#
_cell.length_a   1.000
_cell.length_b   1.000
_cell.length_c   1.000
_cell.angle_alpha   90.00
_cell.angle_beta   90.00
_cell.angle_gamma   90.00
#
_symmetry.space_group_name_H-M   'P 1'
#
loop_
_entity.id
_entity.type
_entity.pdbx_description
1 polymer ?
#
loop_
_entity_poly.entity_id
_entity_poly.type
_entity_poly.pdbx_seq_one_letter_code
_entity_poly.pdbx_strand_id
1 'polypeptide(L)'
;LLERGGFGQTFFFPAEVLGLTFKTPKGRVVRAGGVVVKNVQGYDLVRPFVGSFGLLGKVLEVVFRLRPGQASVFLKRPFTGEFPELTPHPRFLFALLEEGRWWLYAFHFGHEKEVARFQEAFGGEEARPLDLRPLFPQGMGVGEGPLKDLRFSWADGGRAPEPPEAFRKLAEAL
;
A
#
# COMPACT_ATOMS: atom_id res chain seq x y z
N LEU A 1 0.46 -1.07 7.05
CA LEU A 1 0.79 -1.09 5.60
C LEU A 1 0.60 -2.48 5.00
N LEU A 2 1.35 -3.50 5.45
CA LEU A 2 1.23 -4.87 4.91
C LEU A 2 -0.16 -5.48 5.08
N GLU A 3 -0.72 -5.40 6.28
CA GLU A 3 -2.03 -5.94 6.60
C GLU A 3 -3.12 -5.35 5.70
N ARG A 4 -2.97 -4.10 5.23
CA ARG A 4 -3.90 -3.44 4.30
C ARG A 4 -3.59 -3.68 2.82
N GLY A 5 -2.57 -4.46 2.52
CA GLY A 5 -2.15 -4.77 1.16
C GLY A 5 -1.47 -3.61 0.43
N GLY A 6 -0.79 -2.73 1.16
CA GLY A 6 -0.14 -1.54 0.61
C GLY A 6 -0.98 -0.27 0.76
N PHE A 7 -0.49 0.83 0.20
CA PHE A 7 -1.17 2.11 0.11
C PHE A 7 -0.70 2.86 -1.14
N GLY A 8 -1.65 3.43 -1.90
CA GLY A 8 -1.36 4.32 -3.01
C GLY A 8 -0.70 3.67 -4.23
N GLN A 9 -0.42 2.36 -4.22
CA GLN A 9 0.32 1.72 -5.31
C GLN A 9 -0.47 1.69 -6.63
N THR A 10 0.24 1.80 -7.74
CA THR A 10 -0.26 1.54 -9.11
C THR A 10 0.23 0.19 -9.67
N PHE A 11 0.90 -0.60 -8.82
CA PHE A 11 1.51 -1.89 -9.17
C PHE A 11 1.06 -2.97 -8.19
N PHE A 12 1.41 -4.23 -8.46
CA PHE A 12 1.08 -5.35 -7.58
C PHE A 12 1.97 -5.37 -6.32
N PHE A 13 1.54 -4.65 -5.27
CA PHE A 13 2.27 -4.52 -4.00
C PHE A 13 2.68 -5.84 -3.33
N PRO A 14 1.89 -6.92 -3.32
CA PRO A 14 2.31 -8.18 -2.70
C PRO A 14 3.59 -8.78 -3.29
N ALA A 15 3.98 -8.43 -4.52
CA ALA A 15 5.26 -8.86 -5.09
C ALA A 15 6.48 -8.11 -4.52
N GLU A 16 6.28 -6.95 -3.88
CA GLU A 16 7.36 -6.22 -3.20
C GLU A 16 7.64 -6.77 -1.79
N VAL A 17 6.80 -7.68 -1.27
CA VAL A 17 7.06 -8.39 -0.02
C VAL A 17 7.73 -9.72 -0.36
N LEU A 18 8.99 -9.87 0.06
CA LEU A 18 9.79 -11.08 -0.18
C LEU A 18 9.64 -12.11 0.95
N GLY A 19 9.37 -11.63 2.15
CA GLY A 19 9.14 -12.47 3.33
C GLY A 19 8.57 -11.66 4.49
N LEU A 20 8.03 -12.36 5.47
CA LEU A 20 7.59 -11.78 6.74
C LEU A 20 7.62 -12.80 7.88
N THR A 21 7.72 -12.28 9.10
CA THR A 21 7.45 -13.02 10.33
C THR A 21 6.20 -12.43 10.98
N PHE A 22 5.24 -13.25 11.38
CA PHE A 22 4.02 -12.80 12.04
C PHE A 22 3.61 -13.69 13.22
N LYS A 23 2.88 -13.12 14.18
CA LYS A 23 2.27 -13.82 15.31
C LYS A 23 0.79 -14.04 15.05
N THR A 24 0.36 -15.30 15.00
CA THR A 24 -1.05 -15.68 14.78
C THR A 24 -1.92 -15.30 15.98
N PRO A 25 -3.26 -15.23 15.84
CA PRO A 25 -4.16 -15.00 16.98
C PRO A 25 -4.00 -16.02 18.11
N LYS A 26 -3.61 -17.27 17.80
CA LYS A 26 -3.31 -18.33 18.77
C LYS A 26 -1.91 -18.25 19.38
N GLY A 27 -1.15 -17.20 19.06
CA GLY A 27 0.15 -16.93 19.65
C GLY A 27 1.33 -17.62 18.99
N ARG A 28 1.14 -18.38 17.90
CA ARG A 28 2.24 -19.02 17.15
C ARG A 28 3.02 -17.98 16.35
N VAL A 29 4.33 -18.15 16.23
CA VAL A 29 5.16 -17.31 15.36
C VAL A 29 5.46 -18.07 14.07
N VAL A 30 5.05 -17.51 12.94
CA VAL A 30 5.23 -18.08 11.60
C VAL A 30 6.23 -17.22 10.82
N ARG A 31 7.18 -17.88 10.16
CA ARG A 31 8.14 -17.25 9.23
C ARG A 31 7.83 -17.71 7.82
N ALA A 32 7.66 -16.76 6.90
CA ALA A 32 7.26 -17.00 5.52
C ALA A 32 8.16 -16.24 4.54
N GLY A 33 8.53 -16.88 3.43
CA GLY A 33 9.38 -16.27 2.40
C GLY A 33 10.83 -16.07 2.83
N GLY A 34 11.53 -15.13 2.19
CA GLY A 34 12.95 -14.84 2.45
C GLY A 34 13.68 -14.27 1.22
N VAL A 35 14.96 -13.92 1.39
CA VAL A 35 15.79 -13.28 0.35
C VAL A 35 16.39 -14.29 -0.66
N VAL A 36 16.38 -15.59 -0.35
CA VAL A 36 17.20 -16.60 -1.07
C VAL A 36 16.45 -17.36 -2.18
N VAL A 37 17.20 -17.68 -3.25
CA VAL A 37 16.79 -18.36 -4.50
C VAL A 37 16.27 -19.79 -4.30
N LYS A 38 16.55 -20.42 -3.15
CA LYS A 38 16.12 -21.79 -2.86
C LYS A 38 14.79 -21.82 -2.08
N ASN A 39 13.77 -21.11 -2.56
CA ASN A 39 12.38 -21.49 -2.24
C ASN A 39 11.99 -22.64 -3.18
N VAL A 40 12.55 -23.82 -2.92
CA VAL A 40 12.21 -25.05 -3.65
C VAL A 40 10.72 -25.31 -3.42
N GLN A 41 9.89 -25.09 -4.45
CA GLN A 41 8.44 -25.39 -4.52
C GLN A 41 7.73 -25.46 -3.16
N GLY A 42 7.61 -24.30 -2.49
CA GLY A 42 6.91 -24.15 -1.22
C GLY A 42 5.61 -23.36 -1.38
N TYR A 43 4.70 -23.53 -0.45
CA TYR A 43 3.47 -22.72 -0.39
C TYR A 43 3.79 -21.24 -0.18
N ASP A 44 3.12 -20.37 -0.94
CA ASP A 44 3.23 -18.93 -0.74
C ASP A 44 2.41 -18.53 0.50
N LEU A 45 3.09 -18.40 1.63
CA LEU A 45 2.51 -17.90 2.88
C LEU A 45 2.63 -16.38 3.02
N VAL A 46 3.31 -15.69 2.08
CA VAL A 46 3.46 -14.23 2.09
C VAL A 46 2.19 -13.57 1.57
N ARG A 47 1.70 -14.04 0.42
CA ARG A 47 0.58 -13.40 -0.31
C ARG A 47 -0.75 -13.52 0.44
N PRO A 48 -1.07 -14.64 1.12
CA PRO A 48 -2.25 -14.70 1.99
C PRO A 48 -2.20 -13.71 3.16
N PHE A 49 -1.02 -13.38 3.69
CA PHE A 49 -0.89 -12.42 4.78
C PHE A 49 -1.04 -10.96 4.30
N VAL A 50 -0.44 -10.62 3.15
CA VAL A 50 -0.51 -9.25 2.63
C VAL A 50 -1.95 -8.92 2.22
N GLY A 51 -2.55 -7.93 2.88
CA GLY A 51 -3.97 -7.60 2.69
C GLY A 51 -4.93 -8.41 3.56
N SER A 52 -4.47 -9.11 4.59
CA SER A 52 -5.35 -9.86 5.50
C SER A 52 -6.07 -9.00 6.54
N PHE A 53 -5.83 -7.69 6.59
CA PHE A 53 -6.37 -6.73 7.57
C PHE A 53 -6.26 -7.20 9.03
N GLY A 54 -5.14 -7.86 9.38
CA GLY A 54 -4.89 -8.37 10.72
C GLY A 54 -5.56 -9.71 11.05
N LEU A 55 -6.38 -10.27 10.16
CA LEU A 55 -7.08 -11.53 10.35
C LEU A 55 -6.14 -12.70 10.67
N LEU A 56 -5.01 -12.80 9.96
CA LEU A 56 -4.04 -13.89 10.15
C LEU A 56 -3.04 -13.61 11.27
N GLY A 57 -3.11 -12.44 11.91
CA GLY A 57 -2.24 -12.04 13.01
C GLY A 57 -1.51 -10.72 12.80
N LYS A 58 -0.49 -10.49 13.63
CA LYS A 58 0.30 -9.25 13.65
C LYS A 58 1.69 -9.46 13.07
N VAL A 59 2.12 -8.55 12.19
CA VAL A 59 3.49 -8.54 11.67
C VAL A 59 4.49 -8.29 12.80
N LEU A 60 5.57 -9.07 12.82
CA LEU A 60 6.75 -8.86 13.68
C LEU A 60 7.97 -8.40 12.86
N GLU A 61 8.14 -8.94 11.66
CA GLU A 61 9.24 -8.60 10.75
C GLU A 61 8.77 -8.66 9.30
N VAL A 62 9.36 -7.83 8.44
CA VAL A 62 9.10 -7.82 6.99
C VAL A 62 10.40 -7.68 6.22
N VAL A 63 10.48 -8.40 5.10
CA VAL A 63 11.54 -8.27 4.10
C VAL A 63 10.92 -7.68 2.84
N PHE A 64 11.32 -6.46 2.49
CA PHE A 64 10.87 -5.79 1.26
C PHE A 64 11.89 -5.90 0.14
N ARG A 65 11.39 -5.97 -1.09
CA ARG A 65 12.15 -5.70 -2.30
C ARG A 65 12.36 -4.19 -2.42
N LEU A 66 13.60 -3.77 -2.61
CA LEU A 66 13.92 -2.40 -3.00
C LEU A 66 14.01 -2.29 -4.52
N ARG A 67 13.61 -1.12 -5.03
CA ARG A 67 13.65 -0.79 -6.46
C ARG A 67 14.68 0.32 -6.67
N PRO A 68 15.53 0.23 -7.70
CA PRO A 68 16.49 1.28 -8.00
C PRO A 68 15.79 2.53 -8.52
N GLY A 69 16.38 3.69 -8.25
CA GLY A 69 15.96 4.99 -8.80
C GLY A 69 17.10 5.99 -8.65
N GLN A 70 17.35 6.75 -9.71
CA GLN A 70 18.36 7.82 -9.75
C GLN A 70 17.73 9.20 -9.50
N ALA A 71 16.43 9.33 -9.77
CA ALA A 71 15.63 10.50 -9.43
C ALA A 71 14.28 10.07 -8.86
N SER A 72 13.64 11.01 -8.17
CA SER A 72 12.27 10.88 -7.66
C SER A 72 11.57 12.23 -7.65
N VAL A 73 10.24 12.22 -7.78
CA VAL A 73 9.42 13.40 -7.64
C VAL A 73 8.14 13.07 -6.86
N PHE A 74 7.75 13.96 -5.97
CA PHE A 74 6.47 13.89 -5.25
C PHE A 74 5.66 15.14 -5.57
N LEU A 75 4.51 14.97 -6.21
CA LEU A 75 3.72 16.07 -6.75
C LEU A 75 2.29 16.02 -6.25
N LYS A 76 1.63 17.17 -6.26
CA LYS A 76 0.19 17.28 -6.08
C LYS A 76 -0.46 18.27 -7.04
N ARG A 77 -1.73 18.02 -7.37
CA ARG A 77 -2.59 18.94 -8.13
C ARG A 77 -4.04 18.79 -7.69
N PRO A 78 -4.94 19.75 -7.98
CA PRO A 78 -6.36 19.59 -7.67
C PRO A 78 -6.93 18.27 -8.24
N PHE A 79 -7.64 17.51 -7.42
CA PHE A 79 -8.29 16.27 -7.86
C PHE A 79 -9.63 16.59 -8.53
N THR A 80 -9.88 16.00 -9.69
CA THR A 80 -11.09 16.23 -10.49
C THR A 80 -12.25 15.32 -10.12
N GLY A 81 -12.06 14.38 -9.18
CA GLY A 81 -13.06 13.40 -8.75
C GLY A 81 -12.79 11.99 -9.25
N GLU A 82 -11.96 11.83 -10.28
CA GLU A 82 -11.58 10.54 -10.87
C GLU A 82 -10.07 10.44 -11.03
N PHE A 83 -9.54 9.22 -10.85
CA PHE A 83 -8.11 8.97 -11.03
C PHE A 83 -7.76 8.97 -12.52
N PRO A 84 -6.83 9.84 -12.96
CA PRO A 84 -6.46 9.92 -14.37
C PRO A 84 -5.58 8.74 -14.78
N GLU A 85 -5.71 8.33 -16.04
CA GLU A 85 -4.68 7.52 -16.70
C GLU A 85 -3.49 8.44 -17.05
N LEU A 86 -2.30 8.08 -16.57
CA LEU A 86 -1.09 8.89 -16.71
C LEU A 86 -0.02 8.10 -17.45
N THR A 87 0.68 8.76 -18.37
CA THR A 87 1.84 8.20 -19.07
C THR A 87 3.00 9.18 -18.98
N PRO A 88 4.13 8.83 -18.34
CA PRO A 88 4.40 7.56 -17.63
C PRO A 88 3.50 7.32 -16.41
N HIS A 89 3.28 6.05 -16.06
CA HIS A 89 2.47 5.70 -14.89
C HIS A 89 3.27 5.94 -13.60
N PRO A 90 2.76 6.74 -12.63
CA PRO A 90 3.45 6.95 -11.36
C PRO A 90 3.56 5.64 -10.58
N ARG A 91 4.50 5.52 -9.64
CA ARG A 91 4.57 4.32 -8.78
C ARG A 91 3.46 4.34 -7.73
N PHE A 92 3.10 5.54 -7.28
CA PHE A 92 2.01 5.74 -6.33
C PHE A 92 1.11 6.91 -6.74
N LEU A 93 -0.19 6.75 -6.54
CA LEU A 93 -1.24 7.70 -6.85
C LEU A 93 -2.34 7.59 -5.78
N PHE A 94 -2.71 8.70 -5.16
CA PHE A 94 -3.77 8.76 -4.15
C PHE A 94 -4.41 10.15 -4.11
N ALA A 95 -5.63 10.24 -3.61
CA ALA A 95 -6.34 11.49 -3.39
C ALA A 95 -6.49 11.76 -1.90
N LEU A 96 -6.32 13.02 -1.48
CA LEU A 96 -6.41 13.47 -0.09
C LEU A 96 -7.26 14.75 -0.02
N LEU A 97 -8.17 14.81 0.95
CA LEU A 97 -8.95 15.99 1.27
C LEU A 97 -8.19 16.84 2.29
N GLU A 98 -7.77 18.03 1.89
CA GLU A 98 -7.06 18.99 2.73
C GLU A 98 -7.80 20.32 2.68
N GLU A 99 -8.12 20.90 3.85
CA GLU A 99 -8.75 22.22 3.96
C GLU A 99 -10.03 22.37 3.09
N GLY A 100 -10.81 21.29 3.00
CA GLY A 100 -12.06 21.27 2.22
C GLY A 100 -11.88 21.08 0.71
N ARG A 101 -10.65 20.85 0.22
CA ARG A 101 -10.34 20.60 -1.19
C ARG A 101 -9.67 19.25 -1.40
N TRP A 102 -10.11 18.53 -2.43
CA TRP A 102 -9.45 17.29 -2.84
C TRP A 102 -8.20 17.57 -3.68
N TRP A 103 -7.12 16.91 -3.33
CA TRP A 103 -5.82 16.94 -4.01
C TRP A 103 -5.46 15.54 -4.49
N LEU A 104 -4.99 15.46 -5.73
CA LEU A 104 -4.38 14.28 -6.30
C LEU A 104 -2.88 14.34 -6.03
N TYR A 105 -2.36 13.34 -5.35
CA TYR A 105 -0.95 13.17 -5.04
C TYR A 105 -0.38 12.03 -5.87
N ALA A 106 0.83 12.22 -6.37
CA ALA A 106 1.55 11.18 -7.09
C ALA A 106 3.04 11.17 -6.73
N PHE A 107 3.57 9.98 -6.47
CA PHE A 107 4.99 9.75 -6.22
C PHE A 107 5.55 8.79 -7.28
N HIS A 108 6.64 9.20 -7.93
CA HIS A 108 7.32 8.40 -8.92
C HIS A 108 8.84 8.52 -8.75
N PHE A 109 9.55 7.44 -9.07
CA PHE A 109 11.00 7.37 -9.02
C PHE A 109 11.50 6.39 -10.08
N GLY A 110 12.74 6.58 -10.52
CA GLY A 110 13.33 5.75 -11.57
C GLY A 110 14.48 6.46 -12.26
N HIS A 111 14.57 6.28 -13.57
CA HIS A 111 15.54 6.98 -14.42
C HIS A 111 15.17 8.46 -14.54
N GLU A 112 16.16 9.35 -14.55
CA GLU A 112 15.97 10.82 -14.56
C GLU A 112 15.02 11.30 -15.66
N LYS A 113 15.20 10.82 -16.89
CA LYS A 113 14.31 11.16 -18.03
C LYS A 113 12.85 10.73 -17.83
N GLU A 114 12.60 9.60 -17.17
CA GLU A 114 11.23 9.12 -16.91
C GLU A 114 10.57 9.97 -15.82
N VAL A 115 11.33 10.34 -14.79
CA VAL A 115 10.84 11.25 -13.74
C VAL A 115 10.54 12.63 -14.31
N ALA A 116 11.39 13.17 -15.18
CA ALA A 116 11.15 14.45 -15.84
C ALA A 116 9.90 14.44 -16.74
N ARG A 117 9.73 13.38 -17.56
CA ARG A 117 8.51 13.17 -18.37
C ARG A 117 7.26 13.06 -17.52
N PHE A 118 7.34 12.32 -16.41
CA PHE A 118 6.23 12.19 -15.47
C PHE A 118 5.88 13.54 -14.84
N GLN A 119 6.88 14.33 -14.42
CA GLN A 119 6.66 15.67 -13.87
C GLN A 119 5.97 16.60 -14.88
N GLU A 120 6.39 16.57 -16.15
CA GLU A 120 5.75 17.34 -17.22
C GLU A 120 4.30 16.90 -17.46
N ALA A 121 4.05 15.59 -17.55
CA ALA A 121 2.71 15.03 -17.80
C ALA A 121 1.75 15.23 -16.61
N PHE A 122 2.25 15.11 -15.38
CA PHE A 122 1.44 15.31 -14.18
C PHE A 122 1.19 16.81 -13.91
N GLY A 123 2.20 17.65 -14.13
CA GLY A 123 2.17 19.07 -13.78
C GLY A 123 1.99 19.28 -12.27
N GLY A 124 1.23 20.31 -11.89
CA GLY A 124 0.96 20.61 -10.49
C GLY A 124 2.17 21.20 -9.76
N GLU A 125 2.18 21.04 -8.44
CA GLU A 125 3.21 21.57 -7.55
C GLU A 125 3.91 20.47 -6.76
N GLU A 126 5.12 20.75 -6.30
CA GLU A 126 5.89 19.81 -5.48
C GLU A 126 5.26 19.65 -4.09
N ALA A 127 5.09 18.39 -3.70
CA ALA A 127 4.55 18.02 -2.41
C ALA A 127 5.68 17.69 -1.42
N ARG A 128 5.43 17.96 -0.14
CA ARG A 128 6.31 17.55 0.96
C ARG A 128 5.81 16.25 1.57
N PRO A 129 6.68 15.45 2.21
CA PRO A 129 6.25 14.27 2.97
C PRO A 129 5.11 14.60 3.94
N LEU A 130 4.09 13.74 3.94
CA LEU A 130 2.87 13.93 4.71
C LEU A 130 2.87 13.06 5.97
N ASP A 131 2.43 13.62 7.10
CA ASP A 131 2.04 12.84 8.26
C ASP A 131 0.52 12.74 8.33
N LEU A 132 0.00 11.56 7.94
CA LEU A 132 -1.43 11.30 7.92
C LEU A 132 -1.95 10.71 9.23
N ARG A 133 -1.08 10.39 10.20
CA ARG A 133 -1.50 9.79 11.48
C ARG A 133 -2.56 10.61 12.23
N PRO A 134 -2.50 11.96 12.25
CA PRO A 134 -3.54 12.78 12.89
C PRO A 134 -4.93 12.62 12.28
N LEU A 135 -5.04 12.19 11.02
CA LEU A 135 -6.33 11.94 10.36
C LEU A 135 -6.94 10.58 10.74
N PHE A 136 -6.17 9.69 11.35
CA PHE A 136 -6.60 8.31 11.68
C PHE A 136 -6.25 7.92 13.12
N PRO A 137 -6.67 8.67 14.16
CA PRO A 137 -6.35 8.38 15.55
C PRO A 137 -6.87 7.00 16.03
N GLN A 138 -7.98 6.51 15.48
CA GLN A 138 -8.57 5.19 15.78
C GLN A 138 -8.07 4.10 14.81
N GLY A 139 -7.18 4.46 13.90
CA GLY A 139 -6.61 3.57 12.90
C GLY A 139 -7.27 3.72 11.53
N MET A 140 -6.45 3.55 10.49
CA MET A 140 -6.85 3.67 9.09
C MET A 140 -7.50 2.36 8.61
N GLY A 141 -8.82 2.38 8.44
CA GLY A 141 -9.60 1.28 7.89
C GLY A 141 -10.35 1.68 6.62
N VAL A 142 -11.10 0.74 6.03
CA VAL A 142 -11.86 1.00 4.80
C VAL A 142 -13.16 1.69 5.16
N GLY A 143 -13.48 2.75 4.42
CA GLY A 143 -14.69 3.55 4.61
C GLY A 143 -14.64 4.87 3.86
N GLU A 144 -15.76 5.58 3.80
CA GLU A 144 -15.81 6.93 3.26
C GLU A 144 -15.04 7.89 4.18
N GLY A 145 -13.95 8.44 3.69
CA GLY A 145 -13.08 9.31 4.47
C GLY A 145 -12.20 10.19 3.59
N PRO A 146 -11.27 10.95 4.21
CA PRO A 146 -10.55 12.02 3.54
C PRO A 146 -9.40 11.52 2.64
N LEU A 147 -9.19 10.21 2.50
CA LEU A 147 -8.06 9.63 1.78
C LEU A 147 -8.54 8.50 0.89
N LYS A 148 -8.09 8.46 -0.36
CA LYS A 148 -8.48 7.43 -1.34
C LYS A 148 -7.27 7.00 -2.14
N ASP A 149 -7.13 5.71 -2.40
CA ASP A 149 -6.23 5.19 -3.44
C ASP A 149 -7.04 4.45 -4.52
N LEU A 150 -6.36 3.82 -5.48
CA LEU A 150 -7.02 3.06 -6.54
C LEU A 150 -7.83 1.83 -6.05
N ARG A 151 -7.68 1.43 -4.79
CA ARG A 151 -8.35 0.23 -4.23
C ARG A 151 -9.43 0.58 -3.23
N PHE A 152 -9.16 1.54 -2.34
CA PHE A 152 -10.03 1.85 -1.21
C PHE A 152 -10.15 3.34 -0.95
N SER A 153 -11.31 3.72 -0.40
CA SER A 153 -11.44 4.90 0.43
C SER A 153 -11.09 4.53 1.88
N TRP A 154 -10.38 5.41 2.57
CA TRP A 154 -9.86 5.22 3.91
C TRP A 154 -10.50 6.19 4.89
N ALA A 155 -10.96 5.66 6.02
CA ALA A 155 -11.61 6.42 7.08
C ALA A 155 -10.99 6.10 8.45
N ASP A 156 -11.07 7.06 9.37
CA ASP A 156 -10.72 6.85 10.77
C ASP A 156 -11.68 5.86 11.42
N GLY A 157 -11.13 4.84 12.09
CA GLY A 157 -11.94 3.76 12.66
C GLY A 157 -12.73 2.96 11.62
N GLY A 158 -12.37 3.08 10.32
CA GLY A 158 -12.97 2.30 9.25
C GLY A 158 -12.84 0.79 9.48
N ARG A 159 -13.72 0.00 8.84
CA ARG A 159 -13.74 -1.45 9.07
C ARG A 159 -12.76 -2.17 8.16
N ALA A 160 -12.32 -3.35 8.60
CA ALA A 160 -11.70 -4.30 7.70
C ALA A 160 -12.74 -4.81 6.69
N PRO A 161 -12.37 -5.08 5.43
CA PRO A 161 -13.23 -5.78 4.48
C PRO A 161 -13.67 -7.14 5.03
N GLU A 162 -14.89 -7.55 4.69
CA GLU A 162 -15.44 -8.86 5.07
C GLU A 162 -14.57 -9.98 4.46
N PRO A 163 -13.93 -10.84 5.27
CA PRO A 163 -13.08 -11.89 4.72
C PRO A 163 -13.94 -13.04 4.15
N PRO A 164 -13.55 -13.63 3.01
CA PRO A 164 -14.24 -14.79 2.46
C PRO A 164 -14.09 -16.01 3.38
N GLU A 165 -15.00 -16.97 3.26
CA GLU A 165 -15.07 -18.16 4.13
C GLU A 165 -13.74 -18.93 4.19
N ALA A 166 -13.07 -19.11 3.04
CA ALA A 166 -11.77 -19.76 2.97
C ALA A 166 -10.71 -19.08 3.86
N PHE A 167 -10.72 -17.74 3.95
CA PHE A 167 -9.80 -16.99 4.81
C PHE A 167 -10.15 -17.10 6.29
N ARG A 168 -11.44 -17.21 6.64
CA ARG A 168 -11.87 -17.47 8.02
C ARG A 168 -11.37 -18.83 8.49
N LYS A 169 -11.59 -19.87 7.68
CA LYS A 169 -11.08 -21.23 7.93
C LYS A 169 -9.55 -21.25 8.08
N LEU A 170 -8.83 -20.50 7.24
CA LEU A 170 -7.38 -20.36 7.35
C LEU A 170 -6.97 -19.71 8.68
N ALA A 171 -7.63 -18.62 9.07
CA ALA A 171 -7.35 -17.93 10.33
C ALA A 171 -7.59 -18.82 11.55
N GLU A 172 -8.63 -19.67 11.50
CA GLU A 172 -8.92 -20.66 12.53
C GLU A 172 -7.90 -21.80 12.58
N ALA A 173 -7.21 -22.13 11.49
CA ALA A 173 -6.22 -23.20 11.44
C ALA A 173 -4.84 -22.78 11.98
N LEU A 174 -4.48 -21.50 11.82
CA LEU A 174 -3.22 -20.89 12.24
C LEU A 174 -3.15 -20.62 13.76
#